data_AF-A0A963THS0-F1
#
_entry.id   AF-A0A963THS0-F1
#
_cell.length_a   1.000
_cell.length_b   1.000
_cell.length_c   1.000
_cell.angle_alpha   90.00
_cell.angle_beta   90.00
_cell.angle_gamma   90.00
#
_symmetry.space_group_name_H-M   'P 1'
#
loop_
_entity.id
_entity.type
_entity.pdbx_description
1 polymer ?
#
loop_
_entity_poly.entity_id
_entity_poly.type
_entity_poly.pdbx_seq_one_letter_code
_entity_poly.pdbx_strand_id
1 'polypeptide(L)'
;MAQATRPFAPFEFMIAWRYLRARRAEGGVSVMTWISLVGIALGVMALVATLAVRSGFRTEYVQTILGANSHAEIGAYPQATDTGIVNISIHDYAEVTARIEAIAGVDRANPRISGFSMASFGDR
;
A
#
# COMPACT_ATOMS: atom_id res chain seq x y z
N MET A 1 20.43 0.31 53.92
CA MET A 1 20.37 -0.51 52.69
C MET A 1 20.08 0.43 51.53
N ALA A 2 21.01 0.58 50.59
CA ALA A 2 20.80 1.46 49.43
C ALA A 2 19.76 0.81 48.50
N GLN A 3 18.68 1.53 48.21
CA GLN A 3 17.66 1.09 47.25
C GLN A 3 18.28 1.03 45.85
N ALA A 4 18.23 -0.13 45.21
CA ALA A 4 18.69 -0.29 43.83
C ALA A 4 17.79 0.53 42.89
N THR A 5 18.42 1.39 42.08
CA THR A 5 17.72 2.16 41.05
C THR A 5 17.12 1.22 40.01
N ARG A 6 15.88 1.49 39.58
CA ARG A 6 15.24 0.73 38.50
C ARG A 6 16.07 0.89 37.20
N PRO A 7 16.21 -0.18 36.39
CA PRO A 7 16.88 -0.07 35.10
C PRO A 7 16.17 0.97 34.22
N PHE A 8 16.97 1.76 33.47
CA PHE A 8 16.51 2.88 32.65
C PHE A 8 15.90 4.05 33.42
N ALA A 9 16.30 4.24 34.68
CA ALA A 9 15.89 5.40 35.46
C ALA A 9 16.41 6.72 34.86
N PRO A 10 15.71 7.85 35.07
CA PRO A 10 16.17 9.16 34.59
C PRO A 10 17.56 9.55 35.12
N PHE A 11 17.96 9.03 36.28
CA PHE A 11 19.31 9.17 36.82
C PHE A 11 20.39 8.50 35.94
N GLU A 12 20.11 7.32 35.40
CA GLU A 12 21.04 6.60 34.52
C GLU A 12 21.19 7.32 33.17
N PHE A 13 20.07 7.81 32.60
CA PHE A 13 20.09 8.65 31.40
C PHE A 13 20.87 9.95 31.62
N MET A 14 20.71 10.59 32.78
CA MET A 14 21.47 11.80 33.14
C MET A 14 22.98 11.52 33.16
N ILE A 15 23.41 10.39 33.73
CA ILE A 15 24.81 9.99 33.74
C ILE A 15 25.30 9.71 32.31
N ALA A 16 24.56 8.91 31.54
CA ALA A 16 24.92 8.55 30.17
C ALA A 16 25.07 9.79 29.27
N TRP A 17 24.14 10.73 29.34
CA TRP A 17 24.20 11.98 28.58
C TRP A 17 25.40 12.85 28.98
N ARG A 18 25.72 12.91 30.28
CA ARG A 18 26.88 13.64 30.77
C ARG A 18 28.19 13.05 30.25
N TYR A 19 28.28 11.72 30.13
CA TYR A 19 29.44 11.05 29.56
C TYR A 19 29.54 11.22 28.04
N LEU A 20 28.42 11.13 27.30
CA LEU A 20 28.38 11.40 25.86
C LEU A 20 28.80 12.84 25.52
N ARG A 21 28.42 13.81 26.36
CA ARG A 21 28.74 15.23 26.18
C ARG A 21 30.10 15.64 26.77
N ALA A 22 30.75 14.79 27.56
CA ALA A 22 31.98 15.17 28.27
C ALA A 22 33.15 15.39 27.29
N ARG A 23 33.53 16.66 27.08
CA ARG A 23 34.80 17.05 26.46
C ARG A 23 35.92 16.91 27.49
N ARG A 24 36.52 15.73 27.61
CA ARG A 24 37.76 15.57 28.40
C ARG A 24 38.95 16.07 27.57
N ALA A 25 40.08 16.36 28.25
CA ALA A 25 41.28 17.02 27.70
C ALA A 25 41.85 16.41 26.41
N GLU A 26 41.48 15.17 26.08
CA GLU A 26 41.72 14.48 24.82
C GLU A 26 40.59 14.78 23.83
N GLY A 27 40.65 15.93 23.15
CA GLY A 27 39.60 16.40 22.23
C GLY A 27 39.18 15.43 21.11
N GLY A 28 39.98 14.41 20.80
CA GLY A 28 39.68 13.41 19.77
C GLY A 28 38.53 12.46 20.11
N VAL A 29 38.38 12.06 21.39
CA VAL A 29 37.38 11.04 21.79
C VAL A 29 35.94 11.56 21.66
N SER A 30 35.73 12.85 21.96
CA SER A 30 34.41 13.48 21.82
C SER A 30 33.96 13.60 20.36
N VAL A 31 34.90 13.85 19.44
CA VAL A 31 34.61 13.96 18.00
C VAL A 31 34.24 12.59 17.41
N MET A 32 34.99 11.54 17.75
CA MET A 32 34.70 10.18 17.29
C MET A 32 33.31 9.70 17.72
N THR A 33 32.92 10.01 18.95
CA THR A 33 31.61 9.67 19.51
C THR A 33 30.48 10.34 18.73
N TRP A 34 30.62 11.63 18.40
CA TRP A 34 29.61 12.37 17.62
C TRP A 34 29.47 11.84 16.20
N ILE A 35 30.59 11.60 15.50
CA ILE A 35 30.57 11.07 14.14
C ILE A 35 29.93 9.66 14.12
N SER A 36 30.26 8.81 15.10
CA SER A 36 29.68 7.47 15.21
C SER A 36 28.18 7.51 15.51
N LEU A 37 27.75 8.36 16.44
CA LEU A 37 26.33 8.53 16.78
C LEU A 37 25.51 8.97 15.57
N VAL A 38 25.99 10.00 14.86
CA VAL A 38 25.32 10.51 13.65
C VAL A 38 25.32 9.45 12.55
N GLY A 39 26.45 8.77 12.32
CA GLY A 39 26.54 7.71 11.30
C GLY A 39 25.56 6.57 11.55
N ILE A 40 25.46 6.08 12.78
CA ILE A 40 24.51 5.02 13.15
C ILE A 40 23.07 5.52 13.03
N ALA A 41 22.77 6.73 13.52
CA ALA A 41 21.44 7.31 13.42
C ALA A 41 20.98 7.44 11.97
N LEU A 42 21.84 7.95 11.08
CA LEU A 42 21.55 8.05 9.65
C LEU A 42 21.41 6.68 8.98
N GLY A 43 22.28 5.72 9.31
CA GLY A 43 22.20 4.37 8.75
C GLY A 43 20.90 3.65 9.13
N VAL A 44 20.53 3.69 10.42
CA VAL A 44 19.27 3.11 10.91
C VAL A 44 18.07 3.85 10.32
N MET A 45 18.11 5.19 10.25
CA MET A 45 17.05 5.98 9.63
C MET A 45 16.83 5.56 8.17
N ALA A 46 17.89 5.40 7.39
CA ALA A 46 17.79 4.96 5.99
C ALA A 46 17.19 3.56 5.87
N LEU A 47 17.59 2.61 6.73
CA LEU A 47 17.04 1.26 6.75
C LEU A 47 15.54 1.25 7.09
N VAL A 48 15.13 2.02 8.10
CA VAL A 48 13.73 2.12 8.49
C VAL A 48 12.90 2.81 7.40
N ALA A 49 13.40 3.91 6.82
CA ALA A 49 12.71 4.65 5.78
C ALA A 49 12.48 3.80 4.52
N THR A 50 13.49 3.08 4.06
CA THR A 50 13.37 2.21 2.87
C THR A 50 12.40 1.06 3.09
N LEU A 51 12.41 0.46 4.28
CA LEU A 51 11.44 -0.56 4.66
C LEU A 51 10.02 0.01 4.69
N ALA A 52 9.84 1.19 5.29
CA ALA A 52 8.55 1.87 5.37
C ALA A 52 7.99 2.19 3.98
N VAL A 53 8.82 2.72 3.08
CA VAL A 53 8.46 2.99 1.68
C VAL A 53 7.96 1.72 1.02
N ARG A 54 8.75 0.64 1.02
CA ARG A 54 8.35 -0.61 0.35
C ARG A 54 7.09 -1.21 0.97
N SER A 55 6.98 -1.21 2.29
CA SER A 55 5.83 -1.78 3.00
C SER A 55 4.56 -0.96 2.79
N GLY A 56 4.65 0.37 2.86
CA GLY A 56 3.50 1.27 2.68
C GLY A 56 2.98 1.23 1.25
N PHE A 57 3.87 1.28 0.27
CA PHE A 57 3.49 1.27 -1.13
C PHE A 57 2.95 -0.07 -1.62
N ARG A 58 3.41 -1.20 -1.06
CA ARG A 58 2.95 -2.53 -1.49
C ARG A 58 1.43 -2.66 -1.44
N THR A 59 0.81 -2.24 -0.35
CA THR A 59 -0.65 -2.38 -0.19
C THR A 59 -1.38 -1.50 -1.19
N GLU A 60 -0.98 -0.24 -1.34
CA GLU A 60 -1.64 0.70 -2.26
C GLU A 60 -1.49 0.28 -3.72
N TYR A 61 -0.30 -0.15 -4.14
CA TYR A 61 -0.07 -0.60 -5.51
C TYR A 61 -0.81 -1.89 -5.82
N VAL A 62 -0.82 -2.86 -4.90
CA VAL A 62 -1.55 -4.11 -5.12
C VAL A 62 -3.05 -3.84 -5.21
N GLN A 63 -3.60 -3.01 -4.32
CA GLN A 63 -5.02 -2.64 -4.34
C GLN A 63 -5.39 -1.86 -5.61
N THR A 64 -4.56 -0.91 -6.04
CA THR A 64 -4.82 -0.15 -7.27
C THR A 64 -4.78 -1.04 -8.52
N ILE A 65 -3.81 -1.95 -8.62
CA ILE A 65 -3.66 -2.82 -9.79
C ILE A 65 -4.77 -3.89 -9.84
N LEU A 66 -5.04 -4.57 -8.71
CA LEU A 66 -6.06 -5.63 -8.68
C LEU A 66 -7.48 -5.05 -8.60
N GLY A 67 -7.68 -3.96 -7.87
CA GLY A 67 -8.99 -3.34 -7.65
C GLY A 67 -9.59 -2.69 -8.89
N ALA A 68 -8.78 -2.39 -9.91
CA ALA A 68 -9.27 -1.91 -11.21
C ALA A 68 -10.01 -2.99 -12.02
N ASN A 69 -9.84 -4.27 -11.68
CA ASN A 69 -10.46 -5.39 -12.39
C ASN A 69 -11.57 -6.04 -11.56
N SER A 70 -12.61 -6.55 -12.24
CA SER A 70 -13.61 -7.40 -11.60
C SER A 70 -12.99 -8.74 -11.23
N HIS A 71 -13.24 -9.22 -10.00
CA HIS A 71 -12.75 -10.53 -9.55
C HIS A 71 -13.42 -11.71 -10.30
N ALA A 72 -14.63 -11.50 -10.82
CA ALA A 72 -15.35 -12.44 -11.68
C ALA A 72 -16.17 -11.69 -12.72
N GLU A 73 -16.31 -12.25 -13.92
CA GLU A 73 -17.14 -11.72 -15.00
C GLU A 73 -18.19 -12.77 -15.40
N ILE A 74 -19.43 -12.33 -15.59
CA ILE A 74 -20.55 -13.18 -15.99
C ILE A 74 -21.06 -12.67 -17.33
N GLY A 75 -21.02 -13.54 -18.35
CA GLY A 75 -21.49 -13.25 -19.71
C GLY A 75 -22.68 -14.12 -20.10
N ALA A 76 -23.49 -13.65 -21.05
CA ALA A 76 -24.51 -14.46 -21.69
C ALA A 76 -23.89 -15.49 -22.65
N TYR A 77 -24.55 -16.62 -22.84
CA TYR A 77 -24.17 -17.57 -23.88
C TYR A 77 -24.56 -17.00 -25.26
N PRO A 78 -23.73 -17.15 -26.30
CA PRO A 78 -24.05 -16.68 -27.64
C PRO A 78 -25.33 -17.34 -28.15
N GLN A 79 -26.36 -16.54 -28.38
CA GLN A 79 -27.61 -17.00 -28.98
C GLN A 79 -27.63 -16.58 -30.45
N ALA A 80 -27.80 -17.57 -31.34
CA ALA A 80 -28.01 -17.32 -32.75
C ALA A 80 -29.45 -16.83 -32.93
N THR A 81 -29.59 -15.58 -33.39
CA THR A 81 -30.89 -15.06 -33.83
C THR A 81 -31.25 -15.71 -35.16
N ASP A 82 -32.54 -15.80 -35.52
CA ASP A 82 -33.02 -16.34 -36.81
C ASP A 82 -32.36 -15.70 -38.05
N THR A 83 -31.75 -14.53 -37.89
CA THR A 83 -30.99 -13.77 -38.89
C THR A 83 -29.51 -14.16 -39.01
N GLY A 84 -29.04 -15.16 -38.24
CA GLY A 84 -27.63 -15.58 -38.21
C GLY A 84 -26.71 -14.64 -37.41
N ILE A 85 -27.26 -13.60 -36.79
CA ILE A 85 -26.51 -12.68 -35.93
C ILE A 85 -26.39 -13.30 -34.54
N VAL A 86 -25.15 -13.46 -34.09
CA VAL A 86 -24.82 -13.91 -32.72
C VAL A 86 -25.02 -12.74 -31.77
N ASN A 87 -26.01 -12.85 -30.89
CA ASN A 87 -26.21 -11.89 -29.82
C ASN A 87 -25.65 -12.45 -28.50
N ILE A 88 -24.86 -11.63 -27.81
CA ILE A 88 -24.25 -11.91 -26.50
C ILE A 88 -24.67 -10.82 -25.49
N SER A 89 -25.90 -10.32 -25.60
CA SER A 89 -26.45 -9.31 -24.70
C SER A 89 -27.27 -9.93 -23.58
N ILE A 90 -27.08 -9.43 -22.36
CA ILE A 90 -27.96 -9.71 -21.22
C ILE A 90 -29.06 -8.63 -21.23
N HIS A 91 -30.28 -9.00 -21.63
CA HIS A 91 -31.41 -8.06 -21.66
C HIS A 91 -31.89 -7.70 -20.25
N ASP A 92 -31.94 -8.69 -19.34
CA ASP A 92 -32.43 -8.52 -17.96
C ASP A 92 -31.28 -8.21 -16.98
N TYR A 93 -30.34 -7.35 -17.39
CA TYR A 93 -29.12 -7.08 -16.61
C TYR A 93 -29.44 -6.58 -15.20
N ALA A 94 -30.49 -5.76 -15.02
CA ALA A 94 -30.86 -5.20 -13.73
C ALA A 94 -31.32 -6.27 -12.73
N GLU A 95 -32.13 -7.23 -13.18
CA GLU A 95 -32.60 -8.33 -12.34
C GLU A 95 -31.46 -9.31 -12.04
N VAL A 96 -30.62 -9.61 -13.04
CA VAL A 96 -29.45 -10.47 -12.88
C VAL A 96 -28.46 -9.86 -11.89
N THR A 97 -28.19 -8.55 -11.98
CA THR A 97 -27.34 -7.83 -11.01
C THR A 97 -27.91 -7.93 -9.60
N ALA A 98 -29.20 -7.64 -9.39
CA ALA A 98 -29.83 -7.74 -8.07
C ALA A 98 -29.76 -9.15 -7.48
N ARG A 99 -29.93 -10.17 -8.31
CA ARG A 99 -29.77 -11.58 -7.90
C ARG A 99 -28.34 -11.93 -7.51
N ILE A 100 -27.35 -11.40 -8.22
CA ILE A 100 -25.93 -11.63 -7.94
C ILE A 100 -25.51 -10.93 -6.64
N GLU A 101 -25.93 -9.69 -6.42
CA GLU A 101 -25.64 -8.96 -5.17
C GLU A 101 -26.25 -9.61 -3.93
N ALA A 102 -27.35 -10.34 -4.09
CA ALA A 102 -27.97 -11.09 -3.00
C ALA A 102 -27.18 -12.35 -2.57
N ILE A 103 -26.16 -12.77 -3.32
CA ILE A 103 -25.35 -13.96 -3.02
C ILE A 103 -24.33 -13.62 -1.92
N ALA A 104 -24.28 -14.44 -0.86
CA ALA A 104 -23.32 -14.26 0.22
C ALA A 104 -21.87 -14.34 -0.30
N GLY A 105 -21.09 -13.29 -0.03
CA GLY A 105 -19.70 -13.16 -0.49
C GLY A 105 -19.52 -12.26 -1.71
N VAL A 106 -20.60 -11.77 -2.31
CA VAL A 106 -20.53 -10.70 -3.33
C VAL A 106 -20.54 -9.34 -2.63
N ASP A 107 -19.48 -8.57 -2.82
CA ASP A 107 -19.38 -7.20 -2.29
C ASP A 107 -20.13 -6.19 -3.15
N ARG A 108 -20.00 -6.30 -4.49
CA ARG A 108 -20.67 -5.44 -5.47
C ARG A 108 -20.79 -6.12 -6.83
N ALA A 109 -21.90 -5.91 -7.54
CA ALA A 109 -22.03 -6.31 -8.93
C ALA A 109 -22.39 -5.08 -9.79
N ASN A 110 -21.73 -4.90 -10.94
CA ASN A 110 -22.02 -3.78 -11.83
C ASN A 110 -22.16 -4.28 -13.27
N PRO A 111 -23.17 -3.83 -14.02
CA PRO A 111 -23.27 -4.13 -15.44
C PRO A 111 -22.15 -3.41 -16.20
N ARG A 112 -21.50 -4.11 -17.12
CA ARG A 112 -20.45 -3.57 -18.01
C ARG A 112 -20.92 -3.65 -19.46
N ILE A 113 -20.96 -2.51 -20.13
CA ILE A 113 -21.22 -2.43 -21.57
C ILE A 113 -19.88 -2.12 -22.25
N SER A 114 -19.43 -3.00 -23.13
CA SER A 114 -18.24 -2.79 -23.95
C SER A 114 -18.62 -2.76 -25.41
N GLY A 115 -18.15 -1.74 -26.14
CA GLY A 115 -18.32 -1.60 -27.57
C GLY A 115 -17.11 -0.95 -28.21
N PHE A 116 -16.89 -1.20 -29.49
CA PHE A 116 -15.86 -0.52 -30.27
C PHE A 116 -16.49 0.72 -30.90
N SER A 117 -15.92 1.89 -30.63
CA SER A 117 -16.28 3.12 -31.34
C SER A 117 -15.11 3.55 -32.22
N MET A 118 -15.38 3.83 -33.49
CA MET A 118 -14.45 4.53 -34.37
C MET A 118 -14.93 5.97 -34.53
N ALA A 119 -14.12 6.92 -34.06
CA ALA A 119 -14.31 8.32 -34.36
C ALA A 119 -13.36 8.68 -35.51
N SER A 120 -13.92 9.18 -36.61
CA SER A 120 -13.16 9.81 -37.67
C SER A 120 -13.45 11.31 -37.63
N PHE A 121 -12.41 12.12 -37.61
CA PHE A 121 -12.50 13.55 -37.83
C PHE A 121 -11.86 13.83 -39.18
N GLY A 122 -12.66 14.29 -40.14
CA GLY A 122 -12.17 14.69 -41.45
C GLY A 122 -11.46 16.04 -41.33
N ASP A 123 -10.18 16.04 -41.72
CA ASP A 123 -9.57 17.23 -42.31
C ASP A 123 -10.16 17.41 -43.72
N ARG A 124 -10.28 18.66 -44.15
CA ARG A 124 -10.67 18.94 -45.54
C ARG A 124 -9.55 18.52 -46.48
#